data_AF-A0AAV9J0N2-F1
#
_entry.id   AF-A0AAV9J0N2-F1
#
_cell.length_a   1.000
_cell.length_b   1.000
_cell.length_c   1.000
_cell.angle_alpha   90.00
_cell.angle_beta   90.00
_cell.angle_gamma   90.00
#
_symmetry.space_group_name_H-M   'P 1'
#
loop_
_entity.id
_entity.type
_entity.pdbx_description
1 polymer ?
#
loop_
_entity_poly.entity_id
_entity_poly.type
_entity_poly.pdbx_seq_one_letter_code
_entity_poly.pdbx_strand_id
1 'polypeptide(L)'
;MSARNMQVLKLYRDMLRASAGFQDSGVRAYALRRVRQGFREKRHLVDEQQIEAAVVRARQDLEMLRRQSTISQMYPAPPFVTDVPEAGGRRQRKAQGEVR
;
A
#
# COMPACT_ATOMS: atom_id res chain seq x y z
N MET A 1 25.62 2.09 -3.81
CA MET A 1 24.24 2.11 -4.34
C MET A 1 24.18 3.10 -5.48
N SER A 2 23.78 2.71 -6.69
CA SER A 2 23.64 3.65 -7.82
C SER A 2 22.51 4.66 -7.55
N ALA A 3 22.69 5.92 -7.95
CA ALA A 3 21.71 7.00 -7.74
C ALA A 3 20.30 6.64 -8.27
N ARG A 4 20.23 5.90 -9.39
CA ARG A 4 18.98 5.42 -9.98
C ARG A 4 18.23 4.46 -9.05
N ASN A 5 18.93 3.51 -8.45
CA ASN A 5 18.33 2.54 -7.51
C ASN A 5 17.73 3.26 -6.30
N MET A 6 18.38 4.33 -5.81
CA MET A 6 17.84 5.14 -4.73
C MET A 6 16.55 5.87 -5.14
N GLN A 7 16.50 6.41 -6.37
CA GLN A 7 15.31 7.07 -6.91
C GLN A 7 14.14 6.09 -7.07
N VAL A 8 14.39 4.88 -7.61
CA VAL A 8 13.38 3.83 -7.77
C VAL A 8 12.85 3.36 -6.42
N LEU A 9 13.72 3.16 -5.43
CA LEU A 9 13.33 2.79 -4.07
C LEU A 9 12.52 3.89 -3.38
N LYS A 10 12.89 5.16 -3.57
CA LYS A 10 12.10 6.30 -3.08
C LYS A 10 10.70 6.29 -3.70
N LEU A 11 10.61 6.16 -5.03
CA LEU A 11 9.35 6.10 -5.75
C LEU A 11 8.45 4.96 -5.25
N TYR A 12 9.03 3.76 -5.06
CA TYR A 12 8.31 2.63 -4.49
C TYR A 12 7.73 2.92 -3.10
N ARG A 13 8.52 3.51 -2.20
CA ARG A 13 8.06 3.87 -0.84
C ARG A 13 6.97 4.93 -0.88
N ASP A 14 7.09 5.91 -1.77
CA ASP A 14 6.10 6.96 -1.93
C ASP A 14 4.77 6.40 -2.47
N MET A 15 4.82 5.44 -3.39
CA MET A 15 3.61 4.73 -3.87
C MET A 15 2.97 3.88 -2.77
N LEU A 16 3.76 3.16 -1.96
CA LEU A 16 3.22 2.41 -0.83
C LEU A 16 2.54 3.32 0.20
N ARG A 17 3.12 4.50 0.47
CA ARG A 17 2.52 5.49 1.38
C ARG A 17 1.21 6.05 0.82
N ALA A 18 1.17 6.41 -0.46
CA ALA A 18 -0.04 6.88 -1.11
C ALA A 18 -1.14 5.81 -1.07
N SER A 19 -0.80 4.55 -1.39
CA SER A 19 -1.73 3.42 -1.32
C SER A 19 -2.20 3.09 0.10
N ALA A 20 -1.45 3.44 1.15
CA ALA A 20 -1.89 3.24 2.53
C ALA A 20 -2.94 4.26 2.98
N GLY A 21 -3.05 5.40 2.28
CA GLY A 21 -3.96 6.49 2.65
C GLY A 21 -5.43 6.29 2.24
N PHE A 22 -5.76 5.19 1.54
CA PHE A 22 -7.15 4.82 1.24
C PHE A 22 -7.88 4.40 2.51
N GLN A 23 -9.11 4.87 2.71
CA GLN A 23 -9.95 4.52 3.86
C GLN A 23 -10.56 3.12 3.70
N ASP A 24 -11.04 2.81 2.50
CA ASP A 24 -11.54 1.48 2.15
C ASP A 24 -10.40 0.44 2.18
N SER A 25 -10.56 -0.62 2.98
CA SER A 25 -9.54 -1.64 3.16
C SER A 25 -9.32 -2.53 1.94
N GLY A 26 -10.37 -2.81 1.16
CA GLY A 26 -10.29 -3.59 -0.07
C GLY A 26 -9.48 -2.85 -1.12
N VAL A 27 -9.77 -1.55 -1.29
CA VAL A 27 -9.01 -0.67 -2.18
C VAL A 27 -7.57 -0.51 -1.68
N ARG A 28 -7.37 -0.24 -0.39
CA ARG A 28 -6.04 -0.14 0.24
C ARG A 28 -5.21 -1.41 0.02
N ALA A 29 -5.78 -2.58 0.28
CA ALA A 29 -5.11 -3.87 0.11
C ALA A 29 -4.79 -4.15 -1.37
N TYR A 30 -5.73 -3.87 -2.28
CA TYR A 30 -5.51 -4.00 -3.72
C TYR A 30 -4.39 -3.09 -4.21
N ALA A 31 -4.42 -1.80 -3.84
CA ALA A 31 -3.44 -0.82 -4.26
C ALA A 31 -2.03 -1.19 -3.77
N LEU A 32 -1.89 -1.60 -2.51
CA LEU A 32 -0.61 -2.09 -1.96
C LEU A 32 -0.10 -3.33 -2.70
N ARG A 33 -0.99 -4.30 -2.97
CA ARG A 33 -0.64 -5.52 -3.73
C ARG A 33 -0.20 -5.18 -5.14
N ARG A 34 -0.94 -4.31 -5.84
CA ARG A 34 -0.67 -3.94 -7.23
C ARG A 34 0.67 -3.22 -7.38
N VAL A 35 0.99 -2.28 -6.47
CA VAL A 35 2.30 -1.61 -6.42
C VAL A 35 3.41 -2.64 -6.21
N ARG A 36 3.30 -3.51 -5.20
CA ARG A 36 4.31 -4.56 -4.93
C ARG A 36 4.52 -5.47 -6.13
N GLN A 37 3.44 -5.94 -6.75
CA GLN A 37 3.49 -6.80 -7.90
C GLN A 37 4.15 -6.11 -9.10
N GLY A 38 3.75 -4.87 -9.42
CA GLY A 38 4.29 -4.13 -10.56
C GLY A 38 5.81 -3.91 -10.48
N PHE A 39 6.35 -3.65 -9.29
CA PHE A 39 7.80 -3.54 -9.08
C PHE A 39 8.51 -4.90 -9.11
N ARG A 40 7.89 -5.96 -8.57
CA ARG A 40 8.45 -7.32 -8.61
C ARG A 40 8.55 -7.85 -10.04
N GLU A 41 7.52 -7.66 -10.86
CA GLU A 41 7.48 -8.07 -12.26
C GLU A 41 8.61 -7.41 -13.08
N LYS A 42 8.94 -6.15 -12.76
CA LYS A 42 9.90 -5.34 -13.53
C LYS A 42 11.32 -5.34 -12.95
N ARG A 43 11.57 -6.11 -11.89
CA ARG A 43 12.88 -6.15 -11.21
C ARG A 43 14.02 -6.69 -12.07
N HIS A 44 13.68 -7.44 -13.13
CA HIS A 44 14.62 -8.11 -14.03
C HIS A 44 14.81 -7.35 -15.35
N LEU A 45 14.23 -6.15 -15.50
CA LEU A 45 14.47 -5.32 -16.66
C LEU A 45 15.94 -4.88 -16.67
N VAL A 46 16.59 -5.07 -17.82
CA VAL A 46 17.99 -4.68 -18.06
C VAL A 46 18.07 -3.53 -19.06
N ASP A 47 17.09 -3.45 -19.96
CA ASP A 47 17.01 -2.40 -20.98
C ASP A 47 16.71 -1.04 -20.35
N GLU A 48 17.62 -0.08 -20.54
CA GLU A 48 17.57 1.25 -19.96
C GLU A 48 16.29 1.99 -20.37
N GLN A 49 15.88 1.88 -21.65
CA GLN A 49 14.70 2.56 -22.18
C GLN A 49 13.40 2.02 -21.55
N GLN A 50 13.29 0.70 -21.39
CA GLN A 50 12.14 0.08 -20.72
C GLN A 50 12.07 0.46 -19.24
N ILE A 51 13.21 0.55 -18.56
CA ILE A 51 13.24 0.99 -17.16
C ILE A 51 12.80 2.46 -17.06
N GLU A 52 13.26 3.35 -17.94
CA GLU A 52 12.83 4.75 -17.95
C GLU A 52 11.32 4.88 -18.21
N ALA A 53 10.80 4.17 -19.21
CA ALA A 53 9.36 4.15 -19.50
C ALA A 53 8.55 3.64 -18.29
N ALA A 54 9.04 2.59 -17.61
CA ALA A 54 8.42 2.07 -16.40
C ALA A 54 8.44 3.08 -15.24
N VAL A 55 9.54 3.82 -15.07
CA VAL A 55 9.69 4.87 -14.04
C VAL A 55 8.75 6.03 -14.32
N VAL A 56 8.64 6.50 -15.57
CA VAL A 56 7.71 7.56 -15.98
C VAL A 56 6.27 7.15 -15.68
N ARG A 57 5.90 5.93 -16.07
CA ARG A 57 4.57 5.38 -15.76
C ARG A 57 4.31 5.30 -14.26
N ALA A 58 5.28 4.81 -13.47
CA ALA A 58 5.13 4.71 -12.03
C ALA A 58 4.98 6.08 -11.35
N ARG A 59 5.58 7.15 -11.90
CA ARG A 59 5.34 8.52 -11.41
C ARG A 59 3.92 9.01 -11.70
N GLN A 60 3.39 8.72 -12.89
CA GLN A 60 1.99 9.03 -13.22
C GLN A 60 1.02 8.26 -12.31
N ASP A 61 1.29 6.98 -12.07
CA ASP A 61 0.50 6.14 -11.17
C ASP A 61 0.56 6.69 -9.73
N LEU A 62 1.71 7.18 -9.26
CA LEU A 62 1.83 7.82 -7.95
C LEU A 62 0.93 9.05 -7.81
N GLU A 63 0.89 9.92 -8.82
CA GLU A 63 0.02 11.10 -8.80
C GLU A 63 -1.46 10.74 -8.81
N MET A 64 -1.82 9.67 -9.54
CA MET A 64 -3.17 9.13 -9.51
C MET A 64 -3.51 8.58 -8.11
N LEU A 65 -2.64 7.77 -7.52
CA LEU A 65 -2.84 7.23 -6.17
C LEU A 65 -2.99 8.34 -5.12
N ARG A 66 -2.21 9.42 -5.21
CA ARG A 66 -2.35 10.58 -4.31
C ARG A 66 -3.72 11.22 -4.43
N ARG A 67 -4.16 11.53 -5.66
CA ARG A 67 -5.49 12.12 -5.89
C ARG A 67 -6.61 11.23 -5.37
N GLN A 68 -6.55 9.94 -5.69
CA GLN A 68 -7.57 8.97 -5.27
C GLN A 68 -7.57 8.72 -3.76
N SER A 69 -6.40 8.71 -3.13
CA SER A 69 -6.30 8.64 -1.67
C SER A 69 -6.92 9.86 -1.00
N THR A 70 -6.70 11.07 -1.52
CA THR A 70 -7.32 12.29 -1.01
C THR A 70 -8.84 12.25 -1.16
N ILE A 71 -9.35 11.82 -2.31
CA ILE A 71 -10.80 11.66 -2.54
C ILE A 71 -11.38 10.63 -1.56
N SER A 72 -10.70 9.51 -1.35
CA SER A 72 -11.12 8.48 -0.39
C SER A 72 -11.17 8.98 1.06
N GLN A 73 -10.36 9.97 1.42
CA GLN A 73 -10.40 10.60 2.74
C GLN A 73 -11.54 11.62 2.86
N MET A 74 -11.89 12.31 1.78
CA MET A 74 -13.03 13.24 1.73
C MET A 74 -14.37 12.50 1.78
N TYR A 75 -14.43 11.30 1.20
CA TYR A 75 -15.62 10.47 1.12
C TYR A 75 -15.33 9.07 1.70
N PRO A 76 -15.26 8.94 3.03
CA PRO A 76 -15.04 7.64 3.65
C PRO A 76 -16.23 6.71 3.37
N ALA A 77 -15.93 5.55 2.78
CA ALA A 77 -16.90 4.49 2.60
C ALA A 77 -17.24 3.82 3.95
N PRO A 78 -18.43 3.24 4.11
CA PRO A 78 -18.72 2.39 5.25
C PRO A 78 -17.67 1.27 5.36
N PRO A 79 -17.28 0.87 6.59
CA PRO A 79 -16.28 -0.15 6.80
C PRO A 79 -16.70 -1.44 6.08
N PHE A 80 -15.73 -2.08 5.44
CA PHE A 80 -15.98 -3.34 4.76
C PHE A 80 -16.37 -4.40 5.81
N VAL A 81 -17.25 -5.35 5.45
CA VAL A 81 -17.81 -6.34 6.40
C VAL A 81 -16.70 -7.09 7.17
N THR A 82 -15.56 -7.35 6.55
CA THR A 82 -14.42 -8.01 7.21
C THR A 82 -13.61 -7.11 8.16
N ASP A 83 -13.80 -5.79 8.13
CA ASP A 83 -13.15 -4.84 9.03
C ASP A 83 -14.03 -4.40 10.19
N VAL A 84 -15.34 -4.72 10.14
CA VAL A 84 -16.21 -4.47 11.27
C VAL A 84 -15.72 -5.35 12.41
N PRO A 85 -15.21 -4.78 13.52
CA PRO A 85 -14.87 -5.59 14.67
C PRO A 85 -16.16 -6.26 15.13
N GLU A 86 -16.21 -7.59 15.06
CA GLU A 86 -17.27 -8.42 15.64
C GLU A 86 -17.68 -7.83 16.98
N ALA A 87 -18.86 -7.21 17.02
CA ALA A 87 -19.40 -6.57 18.21
C ALA A 87 -19.79 -7.65 19.22
N GLY A 88 -18.79 -8.24 19.90
CA GLY A 88 -19.07 -9.37 20.81
C GLY A 88 -17.91 -10.30 21.15
N GLY A 89 -16.65 -9.86 21.04
CA GLY A 89 -15.51 -10.75 21.25
C GLY A 89 -14.39 -10.14 22.07
N ARG A 90 -14.67 -9.63 23.27
CA ARG A 90 -13.60 -9.38 24.26
C ARG A 90 -12.85 -10.69 24.45
N ARG A 91 -11.67 -10.78 23.86
CA ARG A 91 -10.64 -11.76 24.18
C ARG A 91 -10.31 -11.58 25.66
N GLN A 92 -11.04 -12.26 26.53
CA GLN A 92 -10.59 -12.62 27.87
C GLN A 92 -9.40 -13.54 27.69
N ARG A 93 -8.21 -12.98 27.42
CA ARG A 93 -6.97 -13.73 27.52
C ARG A 93 -6.47 -13.58 28.96
N LYS A 94 -6.93 -14.54 29.77
CA LYS A 94 -6.26 -15.13 30.94
C LYS A 94 -5.81 -14.16 32.03
N ALA A 95 -6.72 -13.89 32.96
CA ALA A 95 -6.36 -13.81 34.37
C ALA A 95 -6.51 -15.24 34.95
N GLN A 96 -5.38 -15.86 35.34
CA GLN A 96 -5.17 -17.08 36.15
C GLN A 96 -3.87 -17.74 35.65
N GLY A 97 -2.85 -18.04 36.44
CA GLY A 97 -2.52 -17.84 37.86
C GLY A 97 -0.98 -17.93 37.95
N GLU A 98 -0.35 -17.58 39.07
CA GLU A 98 0.29 -18.54 40.01
C GLU A 98 1.77 -18.08 40.20
N VAL A 99 2.46 -18.08 41.35
CA VAL A 99 2.27 -18.62 42.71
C VAL A 99 3.04 -17.69 43.69
N ARG A 100 2.52 -17.53 44.91
CA ARG A 100 3.27 -17.10 46.10
C ARG A 100 3.90 -18.32 46.76
#